data_AF-A0A921F1V7-F1
#
_entry.id   AF-A0A921F1V7-F1
#
_cell.length_a   1.000
_cell.length_b   1.000
_cell.length_c   1.000
_cell.angle_alpha   90.00
_cell.angle_beta   90.00
_cell.angle_gamma   90.00
#
_symmetry.space_group_name_H-M   'P 1'
#
loop_
_entity.id
_entity.type
_entity.pdbx_description
1 polymer ?
#
loop_
_entity_poly.entity_id
_entity_poly.type
_entity_poly.pdbx_seq_one_letter_code
_entity_poly.pdbx_strand_id
1 'polypeptide(L)'
;MTTTSTGARDTAGTQENPLDLLIVGAGIAGIDLAHHVAEAFPAWQWEVHDVQSDLGGTWHTFRYPGIRSDSDMATFGFPFHQWPHASTLGEGPEIKEYIRDAARASGALDRLHLRSFIAMADWDSSRELYRVTAESRTAEGESERPAERTIWARRVHFGAGYYSHDNGYRPQYPGEDEFGGEIIHPQQWPE
;
A
#
# COMPACT_ATOMS: atom_id res chain seq x y z
N MET A 1 14.33 31.06 -23.85
CA MET A 1 14.80 29.93 -23.03
C MET A 1 14.46 30.25 -21.59
N THR A 2 13.29 29.79 -21.14
CA THR A 2 12.86 29.98 -19.75
C THR A 2 13.42 28.81 -18.98
N THR A 3 14.45 29.06 -18.17
CA THR A 3 15.03 28.10 -17.25
C THR A 3 14.03 27.81 -16.15
N THR A 4 13.34 26.67 -16.25
CA THR A 4 12.56 26.12 -15.15
C THR A 4 13.53 25.64 -14.09
N SER A 5 13.69 26.45 -13.03
CA SER A 5 14.36 26.04 -11.81
C SER A 5 13.63 24.81 -11.26
N THR A 6 14.33 23.67 -11.25
CA THR A 6 13.93 22.47 -10.52
C THR A 6 14.15 22.77 -9.04
N GLY A 7 13.22 23.52 -8.44
CA GLY A 7 13.21 23.73 -7.00
C GLY A 7 13.12 22.38 -6.31
N ALA A 8 13.96 22.17 -5.29
CA ALA A 8 13.78 21.08 -4.35
C ALA A 8 12.30 21.06 -3.95
N ARG A 9 11.61 19.92 -4.12
CA ARG A 9 10.25 19.78 -3.60
C ARG A 9 10.34 20.12 -2.11
N ASP A 10 9.68 21.21 -1.69
CA ASP A 10 9.50 21.50 -0.27
C ASP A 10 9.03 20.21 0.38
N THR A 11 9.70 19.77 1.46
CA THR A 11 9.37 18.53 2.14
C THR A 11 7.92 18.60 2.60
N ALA A 12 7.02 17.92 1.88
CA ALA A 12 5.61 17.84 2.22
C ALA A 12 5.41 16.94 3.45
N GLY A 13 4.27 17.08 4.12
CA GLY A 13 3.96 16.32 5.33
C GLY A 13 4.55 16.90 6.61
N THR A 14 5.09 18.12 6.57
CA THR A 14 5.44 18.90 7.77
C THR A 14 4.23 19.66 8.30
N GLN A 15 4.32 20.23 9.49
CA GLN A 15 3.22 21.01 10.05
C GLN A 15 2.95 22.28 9.22
N GLU A 16 4.00 22.92 8.71
CA GLU A 16 3.95 24.13 7.89
C GLU A 16 3.53 23.85 6.43
N ASN A 17 3.79 22.63 5.94
CA ASN A 17 3.41 22.18 4.60
C ASN A 17 2.76 20.78 4.68
N PRO A 18 1.54 20.66 5.26
CA PRO A 18 0.89 19.37 5.46
C PRO A 18 0.42 18.78 4.13
N LEU A 19 0.33 17.45 4.06
CA LEU A 19 -0.30 16.78 2.93
C LEU A 19 -1.79 17.15 2.86
N ASP A 20 -2.31 17.33 1.66
CA ASP A 20 -3.75 17.41 1.43
C ASP A 20 -4.42 16.04 1.64
N LEU A 21 -3.68 14.96 1.38
CA LEU A 21 -4.14 13.59 1.57
C LEU A 21 -2.97 12.62 1.86
N LEU A 22 -3.12 11.82 2.91
CA LEU A 22 -2.32 10.62 3.12
C LEU A 22 -3.17 9.38 2.78
N ILE A 23 -2.69 8.53 1.88
CA ILE A 23 -3.31 7.25 1.52
C ILE A 23 -2.56 6.13 2.25
N VAL A 24 -3.27 5.28 2.98
CA VAL A 24 -2.70 4.14 3.71
C VAL A 24 -3.11 2.84 3.04
N GLY A 25 -2.14 2.13 2.46
CA GLY A 25 -2.29 0.92 1.63
C GLY A 25 -2.03 1.22 0.16
N ALA A 26 -1.15 0.44 -0.48
CA ALA A 26 -0.81 0.44 -1.90
C ALA A 26 -1.33 -0.84 -2.61
N GLY A 27 -2.45 -1.36 -2.13
CA GLY A 27 -3.28 -2.33 -2.85
C GLY A 27 -4.19 -1.66 -3.88
N ILE A 28 -5.11 -2.43 -4.46
CA ILE A 28 -6.02 -1.95 -5.51
C ILE A 28 -6.78 -0.68 -5.10
N ALA A 29 -7.36 -0.62 -3.90
CA ALA A 29 -8.13 0.54 -3.43
C ALA A 29 -7.27 1.81 -3.25
N GLY A 30 -6.03 1.66 -2.77
CA GLY A 30 -5.14 2.80 -2.60
C GLY A 30 -4.65 3.39 -3.93
N ILE A 31 -4.36 2.51 -4.90
CA ILE A 31 -3.95 2.94 -6.25
C ILE A 31 -5.13 3.52 -7.04
N ASP A 32 -6.34 3.00 -6.87
CA ASP A 32 -7.58 3.61 -7.41
C ASP A 32 -7.73 5.06 -6.95
N LEU A 33 -7.64 5.28 -5.63
CA LEU A 33 -7.73 6.61 -5.06
C LEU A 33 -6.59 7.53 -5.52
N ALA A 34 -5.36 7.01 -5.60
CA ALA A 34 -4.22 7.78 -6.07
C ALA A 34 -4.43 8.28 -7.51
N HIS A 35 -4.97 7.45 -8.39
CA HIS A 35 -5.33 7.85 -9.75
C HIS A 35 -6.36 9.00 -9.76
N HIS A 36 -7.47 8.82 -9.07
CA HIS A 36 -8.54 9.82 -9.04
C HIS A 36 -8.10 11.14 -8.41
N VAL A 37 -7.25 11.10 -7.38
CA VAL A 37 -6.72 12.31 -6.75
C VAL A 37 -5.70 13.01 -7.65
N ALA A 38 -4.85 12.25 -8.35
CA ALA A 38 -3.92 12.81 -9.32
C ALA A 38 -4.64 13.58 -10.44
N GLU A 39 -5.76 13.03 -10.93
CA GLU A 39 -6.56 13.62 -12.00
C GLU A 39 -7.40 14.82 -11.52
N ALA A 40 -8.18 14.63 -10.46
CA ALA A 40 -9.15 15.63 -9.99
C ALA A 40 -8.48 16.79 -9.23
N PHE A 41 -7.34 16.54 -8.59
CA PHE A 41 -6.66 17.50 -7.73
C PHE A 41 -5.15 17.57 -8.03
N PRO A 42 -4.74 18.00 -9.25
CA PRO A 42 -3.34 17.97 -9.67
C PRO A 42 -2.39 18.85 -8.83
N ALA A 43 -2.94 19.83 -8.12
CA ALA A 43 -2.18 20.70 -7.22
C ALA A 43 -2.01 20.11 -5.80
N TRP A 44 -2.73 19.06 -5.43
CA TRP A 44 -2.68 18.50 -4.08
C TRP A 44 -1.34 17.79 -3.81
N GLN A 45 -0.83 18.01 -2.60
CA GLN A 45 0.28 17.23 -2.05
C GLN A 45 -0.29 15.97 -1.40
N TRP A 46 0.15 14.81 -1.88
CA TRP A 46 -0.33 13.52 -1.37
C TRP A 46 0.74 12.45 -1.50
N GLU A 47 0.69 11.50 -0.57
CA GLU A 47 1.59 10.36 -0.44
C GLU A 47 0.79 9.07 -0.24
N VAL A 48 1.34 7.94 -0.68
CA VAL A 48 0.81 6.59 -0.43
C VAL A 48 1.80 5.87 0.46
N HIS A 49 1.30 5.26 1.53
CA HIS A 49 2.10 4.50 2.49
C HIS A 49 1.66 3.05 2.53
N ASP A 50 2.59 2.12 2.39
CA ASP A 50 2.31 0.70 2.59
C ASP A 50 3.34 0.07 3.53
N VAL A 51 2.85 -0.80 4.41
CA VAL A 51 3.68 -1.57 5.35
C VAL A 51 4.55 -2.60 4.62
N GLN A 52 4.09 -3.07 3.47
CA GLN A 52 4.75 -4.11 2.69
C GLN A 52 5.98 -3.59 1.96
N SER A 53 6.83 -4.52 1.54
CA SER A 53 8.08 -4.22 0.83
C SER A 53 7.91 -3.83 -0.63
N ASP A 54 6.72 -4.00 -1.20
CA ASP A 54 6.35 -3.66 -2.57
C ASP A 54 4.82 -3.56 -2.65
N LEU A 55 4.31 -2.88 -3.68
CA LEU A 55 2.89 -2.61 -3.87
C LEU A 55 2.09 -3.87 -4.23
N GLY A 56 0.76 -3.77 -4.18
CA GLY A 56 -0.18 -4.81 -4.60
C GLY A 56 -1.07 -5.33 -3.47
N GLY A 57 -0.80 -4.96 -2.22
CA GLY A 57 -1.61 -5.34 -1.05
C GLY A 57 -1.77 -6.85 -0.93
N THR A 58 -3.00 -7.36 -1.04
CA THR A 58 -3.31 -8.81 -1.06
C THR A 58 -2.44 -9.57 -2.06
N TRP A 59 -2.23 -9.02 -3.25
CA TRP A 59 -1.46 -9.67 -4.33
C TRP A 59 0.05 -9.63 -4.14
N HIS A 60 0.54 -8.78 -3.24
CA HIS A 60 1.91 -8.86 -2.74
C HIS A 60 2.05 -9.92 -1.63
N THR A 61 1.02 -10.01 -0.80
CA THR A 61 1.02 -10.79 0.45
C THR A 61 0.89 -12.29 0.18
N PHE A 62 -0.06 -12.71 -0.66
CA PHE A 62 -0.30 -14.11 -0.94
C PHE A 62 0.41 -14.55 -2.22
N ARG A 63 1.22 -15.61 -2.13
CA ARG A 63 2.06 -16.12 -3.23
C ARG A 63 1.92 -17.62 -3.47
N TYR A 64 0.95 -18.27 -2.84
CA TYR A 64 0.74 -19.71 -3.00
C TYR A 64 0.35 -20.08 -4.45
N PRO A 65 0.71 -21.28 -4.95
CA PRO A 65 0.41 -21.71 -6.31
C PRO A 65 -1.08 -21.66 -6.62
N GLY A 66 -1.42 -21.07 -7.77
CA GLY A 66 -2.79 -20.99 -8.26
C GLY A 66 -3.63 -19.84 -7.66
N ILE A 67 -3.02 -18.93 -6.88
CA ILE A 67 -3.71 -17.71 -6.48
C ILE A 67 -4.17 -16.89 -7.70
N ARG A 68 -5.44 -16.51 -7.69
CA ARG A 68 -6.10 -15.74 -8.75
C ARG A 68 -7.32 -15.00 -8.20
N SER A 69 -7.83 -14.05 -8.96
CA SER A 69 -9.13 -13.45 -8.70
C SER A 69 -10.26 -14.48 -8.80
N ASP A 70 -11.23 -14.38 -7.91
CA ASP A 70 -12.50 -15.09 -7.99
C ASP A 70 -13.53 -14.35 -8.89
N SER A 71 -13.25 -13.07 -9.15
CA SER A 71 -14.04 -12.16 -9.98
C SER A 71 -13.34 -11.96 -11.32
N ASP A 72 -14.13 -11.73 -12.38
CA ASP A 72 -13.54 -11.41 -13.68
C ASP A 72 -12.86 -10.03 -13.64
N MET A 73 -11.80 -9.86 -14.43
CA MET A 73 -11.02 -8.63 -14.43
C MET A 73 -11.76 -7.43 -15.02
N ALA A 74 -12.89 -7.62 -15.72
CA ALA A 74 -13.72 -6.51 -16.18
C ALA A 74 -14.58 -5.92 -15.05
N THR A 75 -14.89 -6.70 -14.01
CA THR A 75 -15.58 -6.22 -12.80
C THR A 75 -14.63 -5.87 -11.66
N PHE A 76 -13.51 -6.57 -11.55
CA PHE A 76 -12.51 -6.34 -10.50
C PHE A 76 -11.50 -5.22 -10.84
N GLY A 77 -11.16 -5.05 -12.12
CA GLY A 77 -10.13 -4.10 -12.56
C GLY A 77 -10.56 -2.63 -12.46
N PHE A 78 -9.58 -1.74 -12.63
CA PHE A 78 -9.78 -0.30 -12.69
C PHE A 78 -10.56 0.10 -13.96
N PRO A 79 -11.59 0.96 -13.84
CA PRO A 79 -12.33 1.45 -15.00
C PRO A 79 -11.48 2.35 -15.92
N PHE A 80 -10.40 2.93 -15.38
CA PHE A 80 -9.48 3.82 -16.11
C PHE A 80 -8.23 3.11 -16.66
N HIS A 81 -8.04 1.82 -16.37
CA HIS A 81 -6.87 1.08 -16.81
C HIS A 81 -7.29 -0.32 -17.27
N GLN A 82 -7.36 -0.55 -18.57
CA GLN A 82 -7.87 -1.82 -19.10
C GLN A 82 -6.96 -2.99 -18.74
N TRP A 83 -7.55 -4.12 -18.33
CA TRP A 83 -6.84 -5.38 -18.13
C TRP A 83 -6.15 -5.84 -19.44
N PRO A 84 -4.82 -6.09 -19.44
CA PRO A 84 -4.07 -6.34 -20.66
C PRO A 84 -4.01 -7.81 -21.09
N HIS A 85 -4.50 -8.76 -20.27
CA HIS A 85 -4.42 -10.19 -20.55
C HIS A 85 -5.71 -10.73 -21.18
N ALA A 86 -5.59 -11.80 -21.95
CA ALA A 86 -6.74 -12.49 -22.55
C ALA A 86 -7.55 -13.31 -21.53
N SER A 87 -6.92 -13.75 -20.44
CA SER A 87 -7.62 -14.47 -19.35
C SER A 87 -8.58 -13.52 -18.63
N THR A 88 -9.81 -13.99 -18.41
CA THR A 88 -10.81 -13.23 -17.65
C THR A 88 -10.55 -13.28 -16.15
N LEU A 89 -9.96 -14.36 -15.64
CA LEU A 89 -9.54 -14.49 -14.25
C LEU A 89 -8.04 -14.20 -14.18
N GLY A 90 -7.66 -13.08 -13.57
CA GLY A 90 -6.26 -12.69 -13.44
C GLY A 90 -5.54 -13.52 -12.39
N GLU A 91 -4.33 -13.98 -12.70
CA GLU A 91 -3.47 -14.64 -11.72
C GLU A 91 -2.81 -13.61 -10.79
N GLY A 92 -2.44 -14.02 -9.58
CA GLY A 92 -1.90 -13.09 -8.58
C GLY A 92 -0.70 -12.24 -9.06
N PRO A 93 0.31 -12.84 -9.71
CA PRO A 93 1.43 -12.07 -10.29
C PRO A 93 0.98 -11.07 -11.37
N GLU A 94 0.03 -11.45 -12.23
CA GLU A 94 -0.50 -10.59 -13.29
C GLU A 94 -1.27 -9.40 -12.69
N ILE A 95 -2.10 -9.65 -11.68
CA ILE A 95 -2.84 -8.59 -10.99
C ILE A 95 -1.90 -7.62 -10.27
N LYS A 96 -0.83 -8.15 -9.65
CA LYS A 96 0.17 -7.30 -9.00
C LYS A 96 0.87 -6.38 -10.00
N GLU A 97 1.26 -6.89 -11.18
CA GLU A 97 1.88 -6.05 -12.21
C GLU A 97 0.88 -5.05 -12.81
N TYR A 98 -0.37 -5.46 -13.01
CA TYR A 98 -1.45 -4.56 -13.44
C TYR A 98 -1.67 -3.39 -12.47
N ILE A 99 -1.65 -3.63 -11.15
CA ILE A 99 -1.72 -2.55 -10.14
C ILE A 99 -0.49 -1.63 -10.25
N ARG A 100 0.70 -2.19 -10.50
CA ARG A 100 1.93 -1.41 -10.70
C ARG A 100 1.85 -0.53 -11.93
N ASP A 101 1.32 -1.04 -13.03
CA ASP A 101 1.16 -0.30 -14.29
C ASP A 101 0.19 0.88 -14.12
N ALA A 102 -0.94 0.66 -13.44
CA ALA A 102 -1.88 1.72 -13.06
C ALA A 102 -1.25 2.77 -12.14
N ALA A 103 -0.45 2.33 -11.15
CA ALA A 103 0.27 3.22 -10.25
C ALA A 103 1.32 4.06 -10.99
N ARG A 104 1.99 3.49 -12.01
CA ARG A 104 2.94 4.21 -12.86
C ARG A 104 2.23 5.28 -13.69
N ALA A 105 1.09 4.94 -14.30
CA ALA A 105 0.32 5.86 -15.14
C ALA A 105 -0.23 7.07 -14.36
N SER A 106 -0.53 6.91 -13.06
CA SER A 106 -1.01 7.99 -12.19
C SER A 106 0.11 8.81 -11.52
N GLY A 107 1.38 8.42 -11.67
CA GLY A 107 2.50 9.01 -10.94
C GLY A 107 2.53 8.65 -9.45
N ALA A 108 1.74 7.66 -9.03
CA ALA A 108 1.69 7.21 -7.64
C ALA A 108 3.01 6.56 -7.18
N LEU A 109 3.76 5.94 -8.09
CA LEU A 109 5.07 5.35 -7.76
C LEU A 109 6.07 6.38 -7.21
N ASP A 110 6.04 7.62 -7.70
CA ASP A 110 6.92 8.71 -7.25
C ASP A 110 6.56 9.26 -5.86
N ARG A 111 5.41 8.84 -5.32
CA ARG A 111 4.80 9.29 -4.06
C ARG A 111 4.56 8.12 -3.09
N LEU A 112 5.07 6.93 -3.43
CA LEU A 112 4.87 5.70 -2.69
C LEU A 112 6.01 5.48 -1.69
N HIS A 113 5.64 5.31 -0.43
CA HIS A 113 6.52 4.96 0.67
C HIS A 113 6.21 3.53 1.14
N LEU A 114 7.08 2.60 0.75
CA LEU A 114 7.01 1.20 1.16
C LEU A 114 7.70 1.00 2.51
N ARG A 115 7.47 -0.17 3.12
CA ARG A 115 7.99 -0.49 4.46
C ARG A 115 7.63 0.59 5.48
N SER A 116 6.48 1.23 5.31
CA SER A 116 6.03 2.34 6.14
C SER A 116 4.70 1.99 6.79
N PHE A 117 4.79 1.55 8.04
CA PHE A 117 3.62 1.20 8.84
C PHE A 117 3.03 2.46 9.47
N ILE A 118 1.74 2.71 9.25
CA ILE A 118 1.03 3.79 9.93
C ILE A 118 0.53 3.28 11.28
N ALA A 119 1.24 3.64 12.35
CA ALA A 119 0.95 3.18 13.71
C ALA A 119 -0.20 3.97 14.36
N MET A 120 -0.29 5.27 14.08
CA MET A 120 -1.30 6.15 14.67
C MET A 120 -1.71 7.27 13.71
N ALA A 121 -2.96 7.74 13.82
CA ALA A 121 -3.46 8.92 13.13
C ALA A 121 -4.38 9.72 14.07
N ASP A 122 -3.81 10.68 14.78
CA ASP A 122 -4.52 11.48 15.77
C ASP A 122 -5.00 12.81 15.17
N TRP A 123 -6.28 13.13 15.34
CA TRP A 123 -6.81 14.43 14.94
C TRP A 123 -6.44 15.52 15.96
N ASP A 124 -5.74 16.57 15.52
CA ASP A 124 -5.46 17.76 16.30
C ASP A 124 -6.44 18.88 15.94
N SER A 125 -7.49 19.04 16.76
CA SER A 125 -8.52 20.08 16.56
C SER A 125 -7.98 21.52 16.62
N SER A 126 -6.84 21.77 17.29
CA SER A 126 -6.27 23.12 17.36
C SER A 126 -5.59 23.55 16.07
N ARG A 127 -5.19 22.58 15.25
CA ARG A 127 -4.51 22.77 13.97
C ARG A 127 -5.37 22.40 12.76
N GLU A 128 -6.48 21.71 12.99
CA GLU A 128 -7.33 21.13 11.95
C GLU A 128 -6.56 20.18 11.03
N LEU A 129 -5.68 19.38 11.62
CA LEU A 129 -4.81 18.42 10.93
C LEU A 129 -4.76 17.09 11.67
N TYR A 130 -4.55 16.01 10.92
CA TYR A 130 -4.07 14.75 11.47
C TYR A 130 -2.57 14.82 11.72
N ARG A 131 -2.15 14.41 12.92
CA ARG A 131 -0.78 14.02 13.24
C ARG A 131 -0.68 12.51 13.09
N VAL A 132 0.05 12.05 12.08
CA VAL A 132 0.20 10.64 11.75
C VAL A 132 1.59 10.17 12.14
N THR A 133 1.66 9.04 12.85
CA THR A 133 2.91 8.37 13.20
C THR A 133 3.16 7.23 12.23
N ALA A 134 4.26 7.32 11.48
CA ALA A 134 4.69 6.29 10.55
C ALA A 134 6.01 5.67 11.02
N GLU A 135 6.09 4.35 11.02
CA GLU A 135 7.24 3.57 11.46
C GLU A 135 7.86 2.83 10.27
N SER A 136 9.18 2.86 10.14
CA SER A 136 9.88 2.04 9.14
C SER A 136 9.92 0.57 9.58
N ARG A 137 9.42 -0.34 8.75
CA ARG A 137 9.59 -1.79 8.94
C ARG A 137 10.87 -2.24 8.25
N THR A 138 11.81 -2.83 8.99
CA THR A 138 12.99 -3.45 8.39
C THR A 138 12.64 -4.84 7.85
N ALA A 139 13.50 -5.40 6.99
CA ALA A 139 13.32 -6.78 6.57
C ALA A 139 13.49 -7.74 7.75
N GLU A 140 12.84 -8.90 7.72
CA GLU A 140 13.03 -9.94 8.73
C GLU A 140 14.52 -10.27 8.86
N GLY A 141 15.08 -10.11 10.08
CA GLY A 141 16.50 -10.33 10.38
C GLY A 141 17.37 -9.07 10.48
N GLU A 142 16.86 -7.90 10.09
CA GLU A 142 17.57 -6.62 10.27
C GLU A 142 17.29 -6.06 11.68
N SER A 143 18.33 -5.97 12.51
CA SER A 143 18.26 -5.57 13.93
C SER A 143 18.19 -4.06 14.17
N GLU A 144 17.75 -3.27 13.19
CA GLU A 144 17.59 -1.83 13.37
C GLU A 144 16.26 -1.51 14.03
N ARG A 145 16.26 -0.59 14.99
CA ARG A 145 15.02 -0.10 15.59
C ARG A 145 14.21 0.62 14.49
N PRO A 146 12.88 0.42 14.42
CA PRO A 146 12.02 1.19 13.54
C PRO A 146 12.28 2.69 13.71
N ALA A 147 12.60 3.38 12.63
CA ALA A 147 12.64 4.83 12.61
C ALA A 147 11.20 5.35 12.55
N GLU A 148 10.84 6.17 13.52
CA GLU A 148 9.54 6.84 13.57
C GLU A 148 9.63 8.20 12.85
N ARG A 149 8.62 8.51 12.04
CA ARG A 149 8.42 9.83 11.44
C ARG A 149 7.00 10.32 11.71
N THR A 150 6.87 11.60 12.02
CA THR A 150 5.56 12.28 12.07
C THR A 150 5.23 12.86 10.70
N ILE A 151 4.01 12.61 10.21
CA ILE A 151 3.45 13.19 8.99
C ILE A 151 2.21 14.00 9.36
N TRP A 152 2.11 15.24 8.89
CA TRP A 152 0.92 16.06 9.04
C TRP A 152 0.08 16.02 7.76
N ALA A 153 -1.21 15.75 7.90
CA ALA A 153 -2.13 15.64 6.77
C ALA A 153 -3.49 16.25 7.10
N ARG A 154 -4.13 16.87 6.10
CA ARG A 154 -5.51 17.37 6.20
C ARG A 154 -6.52 16.23 6.17
N ARG A 155 -6.20 15.14 5.47
CA ARG A 155 -7.04 13.95 5.30
C ARG A 155 -6.19 12.69 5.36
N VAL A 156 -6.75 11.64 5.93
CA VAL A 156 -6.18 10.29 5.91
C VAL A 156 -7.23 9.35 5.34
N HIS A 157 -6.86 8.56 4.33
CA HIS A 157 -7.74 7.56 3.73
C HIS A 157 -7.12 6.17 3.84
N PHE A 158 -7.86 5.24 4.45
CA PHE A 158 -7.40 3.88 4.68
C PHE A 158 -7.88 2.95 3.58
N GLY A 159 -7.00 2.64 2.63
CA GLY A 159 -7.08 1.52 1.70
C GLY A 159 -6.30 0.29 2.20
N ALA A 160 -6.26 0.08 3.52
CA ALA A 160 -5.39 -0.90 4.18
C ALA A 160 -5.86 -2.37 4.04
N GLY A 161 -7.06 -2.59 3.48
CA GLY A 161 -7.64 -3.94 3.37
C GLY A 161 -8.11 -4.50 4.71
N TYR A 162 -8.38 -5.80 4.73
CA TYR A 162 -8.98 -6.49 5.89
C TYR A 162 -8.08 -7.57 6.50
N TYR A 163 -6.92 -7.84 5.90
CA TYR A 163 -5.96 -8.82 6.43
C TYR A 163 -5.06 -8.18 7.48
N SER A 164 -4.77 -8.94 8.54
CA SER A 164 -3.65 -8.62 9.44
C SER A 164 -2.35 -8.90 8.70
N HIS A 165 -1.49 -7.89 8.52
CA HIS A 165 -0.21 -8.06 7.82
C HIS A 165 0.84 -8.81 8.65
N ASP A 166 0.74 -8.78 9.98
CA ASP A 166 1.69 -9.48 10.86
C ASP A 166 1.50 -10.99 10.80
N ASN A 167 0.27 -11.48 10.98
CA ASN A 167 -0.08 -12.90 10.91
C ASN A 167 -1.54 -13.09 10.54
N GLY A 168 -1.82 -14.11 9.72
CA GLY A 168 -3.17 -14.59 9.51
C GLY A 168 -3.68 -15.41 10.72
N TYR A 169 -5.00 -15.60 10.79
CA TYR A 169 -5.58 -16.39 11.87
C TYR A 169 -5.17 -17.85 11.78
N ARG A 170 -4.51 -18.35 12.83
CA ARG A 170 -4.20 -19.77 13.00
C ARG A 170 -4.97 -20.34 14.18
N PRO A 171 -5.96 -21.23 13.95
CA PRO A 171 -6.58 -21.96 15.04
C PRO A 171 -5.56 -22.89 15.71
N GLN A 172 -5.74 -23.12 17.00
CA GLN A 172 -4.92 -24.09 17.74
C GLN A 172 -5.58 -25.46 17.66
N TYR A 173 -4.86 -26.45 17.10
CA TYR A 173 -5.32 -27.83 17.05
C TYR A 173 -4.56 -28.67 18.09
N PRO A 174 -5.26 -29.43 18.96
CA PRO A 174 -4.60 -30.39 19.85
C PRO A 174 -3.80 -31.42 19.05
N GLY A 175 -2.52 -31.63 19.41
CA GLY A 175 -1.62 -32.58 18.75
C GLY A 175 -1.05 -32.09 17.41
N GLU A 176 -1.20 -30.80 17.07
CA GLU A 176 -0.62 -30.23 15.84
C GLU A 176 0.91 -30.36 15.80
N ASP A 177 1.57 -30.29 16.95
CA ASP A 177 3.00 -30.48 17.13
C ASP A 177 3.48 -31.92 16.89
N GLU A 178 2.57 -32.90 16.89
CA GLU A 178 2.85 -34.29 16.55
C GLU A 178 2.85 -34.55 15.03
N PHE A 179 2.35 -33.59 14.23
CA PHE A 179 2.36 -33.69 12.78
C PHE A 179 3.79 -33.55 12.24
N GLY A 180 4.34 -34.65 11.71
CA GLY A 180 5.72 -34.67 11.19
C GLY A 180 5.92 -34.01 9.82
N GLY A 181 4.90 -33.35 9.28
CA GLY A 181 4.97 -32.63 8.00
C GLY A 181 5.07 -31.12 8.18
N GLU A 182 5.22 -30.41 7.06
CA GLU A 182 5.23 -28.95 7.06
C GLU A 182 3.80 -28.39 7.16
N ILE A 183 3.61 -27.40 8.04
CA ILE A 183 2.36 -26.67 8.18
C ILE A 183 2.59 -25.26 7.65
N ILE A 184 1.98 -24.94 6.51
CA ILE A 184 2.13 -23.65 5.83
C ILE A 184 0.83 -22.87 5.96
N HIS A 185 0.93 -21.64 6.47
CA HIS A 185 -0.17 -20.68 6.39
C HIS A 185 -0.11 -19.97 5.02
N PRO A 186 -1.21 -19.82 4.25
CA PRO A 186 -1.17 -19.24 2.90
C PRO A 186 -0.54 -17.84 2.81
N GLN A 187 -0.63 -17.05 3.87
CA GLN A 187 -0.02 -15.71 3.97
C GLN A 187 1.51 -15.74 4.13
N GLN A 188 2.07 -16.88 4.51
CA GLN A 188 3.50 -17.12 4.78
C GLN A 188 4.02 -18.23 3.86
N TRP A 189 3.53 -18.27 2.62
CA TRP A 189 3.94 -19.28 1.66
C TRP A 189 5.45 -19.16 1.37
N PRO A 190 6.23 -20.24 1.51
CA PRO A 190 7.69 -20.21 1.32
C PRO A 190 8.08 -19.99 -0.15
N GLU A 191 9.25 -19.38 -0.37
CA GLU A 191 9.89 -19.21 -1.69
C GLU A 191 10.82 -20.39 -2.03
#